data_AF-A0A1B6KAP6-F1
#
_entry.id   AF-A0A1B6KAP6-F1
#
_cell.length_a   1.000
_cell.length_b   1.000
_cell.length_c   1.000
_cell.angle_alpha   90.00
_cell.angle_beta   90.00
_cell.angle_gamma   90.00
#
_symmetry.space_group_name_H-M   'P 1'
#
loop_
_entity.id
_entity.type
_entity.pdbx_description
1 polymer ?
#
loop_
_entity_poly.entity_id
_entity_poly.type
_entity_poly.pdbx_seq_one_letter_code
_entity_poly.pdbx_strand_id
1 'polypeptide(L)'
;VMFSPPVGWGKYRGFFNKTVEMRRAFHSLSLYGTANNALQHLGRRPVVMSGFWLDQTTFSIAKKYYPDLPPPESPVFRWPEDLIKPDFTFFINEPLPKAFIKKREESIRYQILQVYRRWVDPPVTELYVDNDIGIPAVVEEMLTFINNPALTPSSLRN
;
A
#
# COMPACT_ATOMS: atom_id res chain seq x y z
N VAL A 1 -2.39 -12.58 7.86
CA VAL A 1 -2.33 -11.88 6.56
C VAL A 1 -3.69 -11.96 5.91
N MET A 2 -4.20 -10.84 5.39
CA MET A 2 -5.42 -10.79 4.57
C MET A 2 -5.04 -10.61 3.10
N PHE A 3 -5.84 -11.23 2.23
CA PHE A 3 -5.63 -11.19 0.78
C PHE A 3 -6.67 -10.29 0.12
N SER A 4 -6.26 -9.63 -0.96
CA SER A 4 -7.15 -8.94 -1.90
C SER A 4 -7.03 -9.63 -3.26
N PRO A 5 -8.11 -10.19 -3.83
CA PRO A 5 -9.48 -10.18 -3.30
C PRO A 5 -9.70 -11.09 -2.09
N PRO A 6 -10.80 -10.92 -1.34
CA PRO A 6 -11.18 -11.82 -0.26
C PRO A 6 -11.20 -13.29 -0.66
N VAL A 7 -10.98 -14.18 0.31
CA VAL A 7 -11.04 -15.63 0.08
C VAL A 7 -12.39 -16.02 -0.53
N GLY A 8 -12.35 -16.84 -1.59
CA GLY A 8 -13.54 -17.27 -2.34
C GLY A 8 -14.01 -16.30 -3.42
N TRP A 9 -13.47 -15.08 -3.49
CA TRP A 9 -13.84 -14.10 -4.53
C TRP A 9 -13.03 -14.26 -5.81
N GLY A 10 -11.91 -14.98 -5.78
CA GLY A 10 -11.06 -15.23 -6.96
C GLY A 10 -11.83 -15.81 -8.15
N LYS A 11 -12.88 -16.60 -7.90
CA LYS A 11 -13.77 -17.15 -8.94
C LYS A 11 -14.51 -16.09 -9.75
N TYR A 12 -14.70 -14.89 -9.20
CA TYR A 12 -15.39 -13.80 -9.89
C TYR A 12 -14.45 -13.02 -10.84
N ARG A 13 -13.14 -13.20 -10.73
CA ARG A 13 -12.15 -12.42 -11.50
C ARG A 13 -12.36 -12.54 -13.01
N GLY A 14 -12.74 -13.72 -13.52
CA GLY A 14 -13.03 -13.94 -14.94
C GLY A 14 -14.22 -13.12 -15.44
N PHE A 15 -15.27 -12.98 -14.62
CA PHE A 15 -16.47 -12.23 -15.00
C PHE A 15 -16.20 -10.73 -15.16
N PHE A 16 -15.31 -10.17 -14.32
CA PHE A 16 -14.95 -8.76 -14.33
C PHE A 16 -13.72 -8.43 -15.22
N ASN A 17 -13.20 -9.41 -15.98
CA ASN A 17 -12.04 -9.20 -16.85
C ASN A 17 -12.39 -8.68 -18.26
N LYS A 18 -13.65 -8.29 -18.52
CA LYS A 18 -14.10 -7.92 -19.87
C LYS A 18 -13.63 -6.54 -20.32
N THR A 19 -13.55 -5.58 -19.39
CA THR A 19 -13.07 -4.22 -19.68
C THR A 19 -12.11 -3.73 -18.60
N VAL A 20 -11.41 -2.63 -18.87
CA VAL A 20 -10.51 -2.00 -17.88
C VAL A 20 -11.31 -1.48 -16.69
N GLU A 21 -12.49 -0.91 -16.94
CA GLU A 21 -13.41 -0.37 -15.94
C GLU A 21 -13.94 -1.46 -15.02
N MET A 22 -14.35 -2.61 -15.58
CA MET A 22 -14.79 -3.76 -14.80
C MET A 22 -13.67 -4.32 -13.92
N ARG A 23 -12.44 -4.43 -14.46
CA ARG A 23 -11.28 -4.86 -13.66
C ARG A 23 -11.03 -3.90 -12.50
N ARG A 24 -11.04 -2.59 -12.77
CA ARG A 24 -10.85 -1.56 -11.74
C ARG A 24 -11.95 -1.61 -10.68
N ALA A 25 -13.21 -1.69 -11.09
CA ALA A 25 -14.34 -1.81 -10.18
C ALA A 25 -14.22 -3.06 -9.29
N PHE A 26 -13.83 -4.20 -9.87
CA PHE A 26 -13.61 -5.43 -9.10
C PHE A 26 -12.45 -5.30 -8.11
N HIS A 27 -11.35 -4.67 -8.49
CA HIS A 27 -10.22 -4.39 -7.59
C HIS A 27 -10.62 -3.46 -6.45
N SER A 28 -11.35 -2.37 -6.74
CA SER A 28 -11.89 -1.46 -5.72
C SER A 28 -12.84 -2.20 -4.78
N LEU A 29 -13.82 -2.95 -5.30
CA LEU A 29 -14.75 -3.74 -4.47
C LEU A 29 -14.01 -4.76 -3.58
N SER A 30 -12.97 -5.38 -4.13
CA SER A 30 -12.13 -6.32 -3.41
C SER A 30 -11.38 -5.68 -2.23
N LEU A 31 -10.88 -4.45 -2.40
CA LEU A 31 -10.27 -3.68 -1.31
C LEU A 31 -11.26 -3.44 -0.17
N TYR A 32 -12.49 -3.02 -0.47
CA TYR A 32 -13.54 -2.83 0.54
C TYR A 32 -13.97 -4.14 1.20
N GLY A 33 -14.11 -5.22 0.42
CA GLY A 33 -14.40 -6.54 0.95
C GLY A 33 -13.32 -7.03 1.93
N THR A 34 -12.04 -6.82 1.59
CA THR A 34 -10.92 -7.18 2.47
C THR A 34 -10.84 -6.27 3.70
N ALA A 35 -11.14 -4.97 3.56
CA ALA A 35 -11.22 -4.03 4.68
C ALA A 35 -12.29 -4.44 5.69
N ASN A 36 -13.48 -4.83 5.21
CA ASN A 36 -14.55 -5.34 6.07
C ASN A 36 -14.15 -6.63 6.80
N ASN A 37 -13.45 -7.55 6.12
CA ASN A 37 -12.91 -8.73 6.77
C ASN A 37 -11.87 -8.36 7.84
N ALA A 38 -11.00 -7.39 7.58
CA ALA A 38 -10.02 -6.92 8.55
C ALA A 38 -10.71 -6.39 9.82
N LEU A 39 -11.74 -5.54 9.68
CA LEU A 39 -12.53 -5.03 10.81
C LEU A 39 -13.07 -6.14 11.72
N GLN A 40 -13.58 -7.22 11.15
CA GLN A 40 -14.11 -8.36 11.92
C GLN A 40 -13.03 -9.10 12.73
N HIS A 41 -11.75 -8.98 12.34
CA HIS A 41 -10.63 -9.64 12.98
C HIS A 41 -9.84 -8.74 13.94
N LEU A 42 -9.88 -7.41 13.77
CA LEU A 42 -9.09 -6.47 14.56
C LEU A 42 -9.35 -6.58 16.07
N GLY A 43 -10.57 -6.92 16.49
CA GLY A 43 -10.89 -7.14 17.90
C GLY A 43 -10.29 -8.41 18.53
N ARG A 44 -9.62 -9.27 17.75
CA ARG A 44 -9.04 -10.53 18.24
C ARG A 44 -7.56 -10.69 17.94
N ARG A 45 -7.08 -10.09 16.84
CA ARG A 45 -5.70 -10.25 16.37
C ARG A 45 -5.28 -9.09 15.47
N PRO A 46 -3.98 -8.76 15.42
CA PRO A 46 -3.45 -7.84 14.44
C PRO A 46 -3.68 -8.38 13.01
N VAL A 47 -3.88 -7.46 12.07
CA VAL A 47 -4.13 -7.77 10.67
C VAL A 47 -3.02 -7.17 9.81
N VAL A 48 -2.36 -8.02 9.02
CA VAL A 48 -1.35 -7.61 8.04
C VAL A 48 -1.95 -7.70 6.64
N MET A 49 -1.77 -6.64 5.83
CA MET A 49 -2.28 -6.53 4.47
C MET A 49 -1.15 -6.14 3.51
N SER A 50 -1.11 -6.75 2.33
CA SER A 50 -0.20 -6.35 1.25
C SER A 50 -0.96 -5.53 0.21
N GLY A 51 -0.37 -4.42 -0.23
CA GLY A 51 -0.86 -3.64 -1.37
C GLY A 51 -2.31 -3.17 -1.23
N PHE A 52 -2.66 -2.52 -0.12
CA PHE A 52 -4.01 -2.01 0.17
C PHE A 52 -4.34 -0.77 -0.69
N TRP A 53 -5.04 0.22 -0.15
CA TRP A 53 -5.42 1.44 -0.88
C TRP A 53 -4.24 2.14 -1.58
N LEU A 54 -3.09 2.22 -0.90
CA LEU A 54 -1.94 2.96 -1.41
C LEU A 54 -1.35 2.36 -2.67
N ASP A 55 -1.37 1.05 -2.86
CA ASP A 55 -0.77 0.43 -4.04
C ASP A 55 -1.46 0.91 -5.34
N GLN A 56 -2.79 0.90 -5.34
CA GLN A 56 -3.59 1.36 -6.47
C GLN A 56 -3.57 2.89 -6.61
N THR A 57 -3.66 3.61 -5.50
CA THR A 57 -3.74 5.07 -5.48
C THR A 57 -2.42 5.70 -5.90
N THR A 58 -1.30 5.23 -5.36
CA THR A 58 0.04 5.70 -5.71
C THR A 58 0.33 5.47 -7.19
N PHE A 59 0.04 4.29 -7.71
CA PHE A 59 0.21 4.00 -9.13
C PHE A 59 -0.66 4.91 -10.01
N SER A 60 -1.91 5.14 -9.61
CA SER A 60 -2.85 5.99 -10.35
C SER A 60 -2.42 7.46 -10.36
N ILE A 61 -1.96 7.99 -9.23
CA ILE A 61 -1.45 9.37 -9.12
C ILE A 61 -0.16 9.52 -9.94
N ALA A 62 0.81 8.63 -9.74
CA ALA A 62 2.09 8.66 -10.44
C ALA A 62 1.91 8.62 -11.98
N LYS A 63 0.95 7.83 -12.46
CA LYS A 63 0.65 7.75 -13.89
C LYS A 63 -0.13 8.97 -14.41
N LYS A 64 -1.11 9.46 -13.65
CA LYS A 64 -2.01 10.54 -14.08
C LYS A 64 -1.30 11.90 -14.13
N TYR A 65 -0.42 12.15 -13.17
CA TYR A 65 0.26 13.44 -13.01
C TYR A 65 1.74 13.36 -13.39
N TYR A 66 2.13 12.42 -14.25
CA TYR A 66 3.48 12.41 -14.80
C TYR A 66 3.67 13.59 -15.77
N PRO A 67 4.77 14.36 -15.69
CA PRO A 67 5.90 14.24 -14.76
C PRO A 67 5.77 15.08 -13.47
N ASP A 68 4.77 15.95 -13.38
CA ASP A 68 4.62 16.92 -12.29
C ASP A 68 3.53 16.50 -11.30
N LEU A 69 3.97 15.94 -10.17
CA LEU A 69 3.06 15.52 -9.11
C LEU A 69 2.39 16.71 -8.42
N PRO A 70 1.13 16.57 -8.00
CA PRO A 70 0.42 17.60 -7.26
C PRO A 70 1.10 17.87 -5.91
N PRO A 71 0.85 19.05 -5.31
CA PRO A 71 1.37 19.40 -3.99
C PRO A 71 0.79 18.47 -2.90
N PRO A 72 1.51 18.20 -1.80
CA PRO A 72 1.09 17.28 -0.74
C PRO A 72 -0.29 17.57 -0.13
N GLU A 73 -0.72 18.84 -0.14
CA GLU A 73 -2.01 19.29 0.40
C GLU A 73 -3.19 18.98 -0.53
N SER A 74 -2.90 18.50 -1.75
CA SER A 74 -3.92 18.18 -2.74
C SER A 74 -4.87 17.08 -2.22
N PRO A 75 -6.19 17.22 -2.44
CA PRO A 75 -7.18 16.22 -2.03
C PRO A 75 -6.92 14.81 -2.56
N VAL A 76 -6.11 14.66 -3.61
CA VAL A 76 -5.75 13.34 -4.18
C VAL A 76 -4.95 12.46 -3.22
N PHE A 77 -4.27 13.05 -2.23
CA PHE A 77 -3.52 12.33 -1.20
C PHE A 77 -4.37 11.99 0.03
N ARG A 78 -5.66 12.36 0.05
CA ARG A 78 -6.54 12.05 1.19
C ARG A 78 -6.90 10.57 1.21
N TRP A 79 -6.83 9.99 2.40
CA TRP A 79 -7.38 8.68 2.66
C TRP A 79 -8.92 8.69 2.55
N PRO A 80 -9.56 7.65 1.99
CA PRO A 80 -11.02 7.56 1.95
C PRO A 80 -11.60 7.46 3.38
N GLU A 81 -12.62 8.27 3.68
CA GLU A 81 -13.22 8.34 5.03
C GLU A 81 -13.93 7.05 5.45
N ASP A 82 -14.38 6.26 4.47
CA ASP A 82 -15.12 5.01 4.64
C ASP A 82 -14.24 3.76 4.64
N LEU A 83 -12.92 3.93 4.47
CA LEU A 83 -11.96 2.84 4.45
C LEU A 83 -11.11 2.86 5.72
N ILE A 84 -10.96 1.70 6.37
CA ILE A 84 -10.09 1.58 7.54
C ILE A 84 -8.69 2.08 7.24
N LYS A 85 -8.12 2.82 8.19
CA LYS A 85 -6.76 3.32 8.11
C LYS A 85 -5.82 2.34 8.82
N PRO A 86 -4.69 1.93 8.22
CA PRO A 86 -3.69 1.13 8.90
C PRO A 86 -2.95 1.96 9.97
N ASP A 87 -2.63 1.32 11.10
CA ASP A 87 -1.81 1.94 12.16
C ASP A 87 -0.35 2.12 11.71
N PHE A 88 0.16 1.18 10.92
CA PHE A 88 1.50 1.20 10.34
C PHE A 88 1.44 0.93 8.85
N THR A 89 2.14 1.74 8.07
CA THR A 89 2.34 1.51 6.64
C THR A 89 3.82 1.49 6.33
N PHE A 90 4.27 0.45 5.64
CA PHE A 90 5.65 0.30 5.19
C PHE A 90 5.71 0.25 3.66
N PHE A 91 6.63 0.99 3.07
CA PHE A 91 6.97 0.89 1.65
C PHE A 91 8.35 0.25 1.52
N ILE A 92 8.39 -0.95 0.93
CA ILE A 92 9.63 -1.70 0.72
C ILE A 92 10.29 -1.20 -0.59
N ASN A 93 11.38 -0.47 -0.46
CA ASN A 93 12.15 0.08 -1.58
C ASN A 93 13.34 -0.84 -1.90
N GLU A 94 13.14 -1.77 -2.82
CA GLU A 94 14.19 -2.69 -3.30
C GLU A 94 14.86 -2.17 -4.58
N PRO A 95 16.18 -2.19 -4.74
CA PRO A 95 16.81 -1.78 -5.99
C PRO A 95 16.34 -2.68 -7.15
N LEU A 96 15.96 -2.08 -8.29
CA LEU A 96 15.70 -2.88 -9.50
C LEU A 96 17.00 -3.54 -9.95
N PRO A 97 17.00 -4.82 -10.35
CA PRO A 97 18.16 -5.40 -10.97
C PRO A 97 18.48 -4.61 -12.25
N LYS A 98 19.73 -4.18 -12.40
CA LYS A 98 20.18 -3.29 -13.49
C LYS A 98 19.76 -3.76 -14.89
N ALA A 99 19.63 -5.07 -15.09
CA ALA A 99 19.20 -5.69 -16.34
C ALA A 99 17.74 -5.38 -16.75
N PHE A 100 16.88 -4.97 -15.81
CA PHE A 100 15.46 -4.71 -16.05
C PHE A 100 15.11 -3.22 -16.06
N ILE A 101 16.09 -2.31 -15.95
CA ILE A 101 15.81 -0.87 -15.90
C ILE A 101 15.70 -0.33 -17.33
N LYS A 102 14.47 -0.14 -17.82
CA LYS A 102 14.22 0.77 -18.95
C LYS A 102 14.08 2.20 -18.43
N LYS A 103 14.58 3.20 -19.18
CA LYS A 103 14.51 4.63 -18.81
C LYS A 103 13.10 5.11 -18.42
N ARG A 104 12.06 4.59 -19.08
CA ARG A 104 10.65 4.88 -18.75
C ARG A 104 10.21 4.24 -17.42
N GLU A 105 10.62 3.02 -17.16
CA GLU A 105 10.31 2.28 -15.92
C GLU A 105 11.01 2.94 -14.71
N GLU A 106 12.22 3.46 -14.91
CA GLU A 106 12.93 4.27 -13.92
C GLU A 106 12.17 5.57 -13.59
N SER A 107 11.64 6.26 -14.61
CA SER A 107 10.91 7.52 -14.42
C SER A 107 9.58 7.35 -13.68
N ILE A 108 8.81 6.29 -13.97
CA ILE A 108 7.54 6.03 -13.28
C ILE A 108 7.78 5.52 -11.86
N ARG A 109 8.83 4.71 -11.64
CA ARG A 109 9.25 4.29 -10.30
C ARG A 109 9.63 5.48 -9.45
N TYR A 110 10.38 6.43 -10.01
CA TYR A 110 10.69 7.68 -9.32
C TYR A 110 9.41 8.41 -8.92
N GLN A 111 8.42 8.53 -9.81
CA GLN A 111 7.14 9.15 -9.45
C GLN A 111 6.40 8.40 -8.34
N ILE A 112 6.32 7.07 -8.41
CA ILE A 112 5.70 6.23 -7.36
C ILE A 112 6.36 6.50 -6.00
N LEU A 113 7.70 6.53 -5.96
CA LEU A 113 8.45 6.84 -4.75
C LEU A 113 8.12 8.24 -4.22
N GLN A 114 8.08 9.23 -5.11
CA GLN A 114 7.72 10.60 -4.74
C GLN A 114 6.27 10.75 -4.28
N VAL A 115 5.35 9.88 -4.71
CA VAL A 115 3.98 9.86 -4.19
C VAL A 115 3.96 9.31 -2.77
N TYR A 116 4.65 8.20 -2.49
CA TYR A 116 4.76 7.66 -1.13
C TYR A 116 5.39 8.66 -0.16
N ARG A 117 6.45 9.36 -0.56
CA ARG A 117 7.11 10.38 0.27
C ARG A 117 6.26 11.63 0.55
N ARG A 118 5.30 11.95 -0.33
CA ARG A 118 4.33 13.03 -0.10
C ARG A 118 3.13 12.58 0.72
N TRP A 119 2.98 11.28 0.99
CA TRP A 119 1.83 10.76 1.72
C TRP A 119 1.95 11.08 3.21
N VAL A 120 0.96 11.81 3.73
CA VAL A 120 1.00 12.30 5.12
C VAL A 120 0.24 11.36 6.06
N ASP A 121 -0.93 10.87 5.63
CA ASP A 121 -1.86 10.18 6.51
C ASP A 121 -2.58 9.02 5.79
N PRO A 122 -2.40 7.76 6.22
CA PRO A 122 -1.49 7.32 7.27
C PRO A 122 -0.02 7.53 6.87
N PRO A 123 0.89 7.76 7.84
CA PRO A 123 2.31 7.93 7.54
C PRO A 123 2.89 6.65 6.92
N VAL A 124 3.77 6.82 5.93
CA VAL A 124 4.45 5.72 5.24
C VAL A 124 5.91 5.70 5.63
N THR A 125 6.35 4.58 6.20
CA THR A 125 7.76 4.34 6.52
C THR A 125 8.43 3.65 5.33
N GLU A 126 9.38 4.33 4.68
CA GLU A 126 10.20 3.78 3.61
C GLU A 126 11.31 2.91 4.20
N LEU A 127 11.34 1.62 3.82
CA LEU A 127 12.35 0.66 4.24
C LEU A 127 13.17 0.22 3.04
N TYR A 128 14.49 0.26 3.14
CA TYR A 128 15.38 -0.10 2.04
C TYR A 128 15.81 -1.56 2.14
N VAL A 129 15.68 -2.28 1.03
CA VAL A 129 16.21 -3.65 0.96
C VAL A 129 17.59 -3.61 0.33
N ASP A 130 18.60 -3.84 1.14
CA ASP A 130 19.94 -4.11 0.61
C ASP A 130 20.01 -5.56 0.11
N ASN A 131 20.67 -5.76 -1.04
CA ASN A 131 20.87 -7.09 -1.63
C ASN A 131 21.64 -8.03 -0.70
N ASP A 132 22.45 -7.47 0.19
CA ASP A 132 23.32 -8.24 1.08
C ASP A 132 22.62 -8.72 2.37
N ILE A 133 21.57 -8.01 2.82
CA ILE A 133 20.93 -8.24 4.12
C ILE A 133 19.57 -8.96 3.96
N GLY A 134 18.87 -8.72 2.83
CA GLY A 134 17.66 -9.44 2.44
C GLY A 134 16.42 -9.16 3.31
N ILE A 135 15.36 -9.93 3.04
CA ILE A 135 14.03 -9.77 3.67
C ILE A 135 14.02 -9.87 5.21
N PRO A 136 14.81 -10.74 5.87
CA PRO A 136 14.77 -10.85 7.33
C PRO A 136 15.08 -9.54 8.06
N ALA A 137 16.07 -8.77 7.61
CA ALA A 137 16.39 -7.49 8.26
C ALA A 137 15.30 -6.44 8.09
N VAL A 138 14.63 -6.43 6.94
CA VAL A 138 13.47 -5.56 6.71
C VAL A 138 12.35 -5.89 7.69
N VAL A 139 12.13 -7.18 7.97
CA VAL A 139 11.14 -7.63 8.95
C VAL A 139 11.55 -7.21 10.36
N GLU A 140 12.81 -7.40 10.75
CA GLU A 140 13.32 -6.92 12.05
C GLU A 140 13.15 -5.41 12.20
N GLU A 141 13.44 -4.64 11.16
CA GLU A 141 13.22 -3.19 11.16
C GLU A 141 11.73 -2.86 11.34
N MET A 142 10.81 -3.49 10.59
CA MET A 142 9.36 -3.33 10.80
C MET A 142 8.94 -3.63 12.24
N LEU A 143 9.52 -4.67 12.86
CA LEU A 143 9.24 -5.03 14.24
C LEU A 143 9.70 -3.94 15.21
N THR A 144 10.79 -3.22 14.94
CA THR A 144 11.20 -2.08 15.78
C THR A 144 10.16 -0.97 15.79
N PHE A 145 9.51 -0.68 14.66
CA PHE A 145 8.43 0.32 14.58
C PHE A 145 7.17 -0.17 15.29
N ILE A 146 6.77 -1.42 15.05
CA ILE A 146 5.55 -2.01 15.61
C ILE A 146 5.64 -2.13 17.13
N ASN A 147 6.79 -2.55 17.65
CA ASN A 147 6.99 -2.77 19.08
C ASN A 147 7.36 -1.49 19.84
N ASN A 148 7.51 -0.34 19.17
CA ASN A 148 7.85 0.92 19.82
C ASN A 148 6.59 1.62 20.37
N PRO A 149 6.37 1.65 21.69
CA PRO A 149 5.18 2.24 22.30
C PRO A 149 5.06 3.75 22.07
N ALA A 150 6.15 4.45 21.72
CA ALA A 150 6.12 5.88 21.39
C ALA A 150 5.56 6.14 19.97
N LEU A 151 5.66 5.16 19.06
CA LEU A 151 5.17 5.23 17.69
C LEU A 151 3.81 4.56 17.49
N THR A 152 3.33 3.82 18.50
CA THR A 152 1.98 3.26 18.53
C THR A 152 0.96 4.38 18.68
N PRO A 153 -0.07 4.47 17.79
CA PRO A 153 -1.18 5.40 17.94
C PRO A 153 -1.82 5.32 19.32
N SER A 154 -2.25 6.45 19.87
CA SER A 154 -2.86 6.54 21.21
C SER A 154 -4.09 5.65 21.38
N SER A 155 -4.77 5.26 20.30
CA SER A 155 -5.89 4.31 20.28
C SER A 155 -5.52 2.86 20.65
N LEU A 156 -4.23 2.54 20.73
CA LEU A 156 -3.71 1.20 21.10
C LEU A 156 -2.90 1.22 22.41
N ARG A 157 -2.83 2.37 23.09
CA ARG A 157 -2.28 2.47 24.44
C ARG A 157 -3.43 2.20 25.40
N ASN A 158 -3.31 1.12 26.17
CA ASN A 158 -4.31 0.62 27.13
C ASN A 158 -5.05 1.72 27.90
#